data_AF-A0A7H9AJR0-F1
#
_entry.id   AF-A0A7H9AJR0-F1
#
_cell.length_a   1.000
_cell.length_b   1.000
_cell.length_c   1.000
_cell.angle_alpha   90.00
_cell.angle_beta   90.00
_cell.angle_gamma   90.00
#
_symmetry.space_group_name_H-M   'P 1'
#
loop_
_entity.id
_entity.type
_entity.pdbx_description
1 polymer ?
#
loop_
_entity_poly.entity_id
_entity_poly.type
_entity_poly.pdbx_seq_one_letter_code
_entity_poly.pdbx_strand_id
1 'polypeptide(L)'
;MKDLANSPLALALFFCLATICAQSQSDSRTLERSMNPEKSISQNTEASKNHKTLLAAVKAADLEDVLDESGPFTVFAPSDVAFGKIPKDTMKALLLPENKKELHAVLTYHIVAGNLSASSILKAMCRGKGKATFTTVQGDILTATMKGLDIILTDNTGNTAKITQADANQCNGVIHVIDSVILPKRM
;
A
#
# COMPACT_ATOMS: atom_id res chain seq x y z
N MET A 1 31.30 -17.70 68.53
CA MET A 1 32.30 -18.73 68.89
C MET A 1 31.69 -20.09 68.62
N LYS A 2 32.44 -20.96 67.89
CA LYS A 2 32.19 -22.38 67.56
C LYS A 2 31.35 -22.58 66.29
N ASP A 3 31.94 -22.76 65.08
CA ASP A 3 32.78 -23.88 64.58
C ASP A 3 31.96 -25.19 64.51
N LEU A 4 31.96 -26.06 63.49
CA LEU A 4 32.85 -26.29 62.35
C LEU A 4 32.19 -27.31 61.38
N ALA A 5 32.49 -27.17 60.08
CA ALA A 5 32.75 -28.19 59.05
C ALA A 5 31.83 -29.42 58.80
N ASN A 6 31.44 -29.60 57.53
CA ASN A 6 31.99 -30.68 56.67
C ASN A 6 31.73 -30.40 55.17
N SER A 7 32.82 -30.20 54.41
CA SER A 7 32.97 -30.27 52.94
C SER A 7 33.21 -31.76 52.53
N PRO A 8 33.52 -32.24 51.28
CA PRO A 8 34.09 -31.57 50.08
C PRO A 8 33.69 -32.17 48.69
N LEU A 9 34.49 -31.85 47.65
CA LEU A 9 34.64 -32.43 46.29
C LEU A 9 33.78 -31.76 45.18
N ALA A 10 34.27 -30.90 44.28
CA ALA A 10 35.51 -30.85 43.47
C ALA A 10 35.62 -31.93 42.37
N LEU A 11 35.57 -31.43 41.11
CA LEU A 11 36.44 -31.76 39.98
C LEU A 11 36.23 -33.08 39.20
N ALA A 12 35.76 -32.96 37.93
CA ALA A 12 36.00 -33.86 36.78
C ALA A 12 35.01 -33.53 35.63
N LEU A 13 35.27 -33.58 34.33
CA LEU A 13 36.48 -33.81 33.53
C LEU A 13 36.16 -33.42 32.07
N PHE A 14 37.16 -32.85 31.41
CA PHE A 14 37.52 -32.87 29.99
C PHE A 14 36.72 -33.72 28.97
N PHE A 15 36.49 -33.09 27.80
CA PHE A 15 36.66 -33.60 26.41
C PHE A 15 35.88 -34.83 25.92
N CYS A 16 34.99 -34.62 24.93
CA CYS A 16 34.79 -35.54 23.79
C CYS A 16 34.12 -34.77 22.64
N LEU A 17 34.91 -34.29 21.67
CA LEU A 17 35.05 -34.83 20.31
C LEU A 17 33.76 -34.86 19.46
N ALA A 18 33.78 -33.99 18.45
CA ALA A 18 33.25 -34.15 17.10
C ALA A 18 31.84 -34.77 16.93
N THR A 19 30.85 -33.89 16.73
CA THR A 19 29.71 -34.22 15.88
C THR A 19 29.44 -33.05 14.94
N ILE A 20 29.82 -33.26 13.67
CA ILE A 20 29.30 -32.56 12.51
C ILE A 20 27.78 -32.64 12.56
N CYS A 21 27.09 -31.52 12.68
CA CYS A 21 25.73 -31.40 12.17
C CYS A 21 25.55 -30.01 11.57
N ALA A 22 25.61 -30.01 10.24
CA ALA A 22 24.90 -29.13 9.32
C ALA A 22 24.95 -27.61 9.59
N GLN A 23 25.69 -26.94 8.72
CA GLN A 23 25.29 -25.64 8.18
C GLN A 23 23.80 -25.72 7.82
N SER A 24 22.91 -25.00 8.54
CA SER A 24 21.58 -24.72 8.00
C SER A 24 21.70 -23.55 7.03
N GLN A 25 22.33 -23.82 5.89
CA GLN A 25 21.97 -23.12 4.67
C GLN A 25 20.54 -23.54 4.30
N SER A 26 19.81 -22.56 3.77
CA SER A 26 18.59 -22.73 2.99
C SER A 26 17.43 -23.48 3.66
N ASP A 27 16.46 -22.71 4.15
CA ASP A 27 15.08 -22.99 3.75
C ASP A 27 14.40 -21.68 3.35
N SER A 28 14.53 -21.42 2.05
CA SER A 28 13.65 -20.55 1.30
C SER A 28 12.24 -21.14 1.42
N ARG A 29 11.35 -20.47 2.16
CA ARG A 29 9.87 -20.42 2.03
C ARG A 29 9.26 -19.95 3.35
N THR A 30 9.31 -18.65 3.60
CA THR A 30 8.18 -18.03 4.27
C THR A 30 7.70 -16.90 3.39
N LEU A 31 6.55 -17.18 2.78
CA LEU A 31 5.73 -16.33 1.96
C LEU A 31 5.16 -15.20 2.82
N GLU A 32 6.00 -14.36 3.42
CA GLU A 32 5.56 -13.12 4.07
C GLU A 32 5.55 -12.03 3.00
N ARG A 33 4.54 -12.18 2.15
CA ARG A 33 4.18 -11.22 1.11
C ARG A 33 3.50 -10.04 1.78
N SER A 34 4.31 -9.16 2.35
CA SER A 34 3.88 -7.86 2.85
C SER A 34 4.93 -6.84 2.44
N MET A 35 4.45 -5.74 1.87
CA MET A 35 5.21 -4.70 1.17
C MET A 35 6.47 -4.26 1.93
N ASN A 36 7.60 -4.14 1.22
CA ASN A 36 8.87 -3.68 1.82
C ASN A 36 8.93 -2.15 1.77
N PRO A 37 9.04 -1.43 2.90
CA PRO A 37 9.06 0.03 2.94
C PRO A 37 10.30 0.67 2.28
N GLU A 38 11.35 -0.09 1.99
CA GLU A 38 12.58 0.41 1.33
C GLU A 38 12.52 0.40 -0.20
N LYS A 39 11.46 -0.15 -0.81
CA LYS A 39 11.32 -0.29 -2.27
C LYS A 39 10.28 0.66 -2.86
N SER A 40 10.50 1.13 -4.09
CA SER A 40 9.55 2.01 -4.79
C SER A 40 8.20 1.31 -5.01
N ILE A 41 7.14 2.11 -5.19
CA ILE A 41 5.79 1.61 -5.47
C ILE A 41 5.82 0.59 -6.62
N SER A 42 6.56 0.88 -7.68
CA SER A 42 6.73 -0.01 -8.85
C SER A 42 7.33 -1.37 -8.46
N GLN A 43 8.37 -1.38 -7.62
CA GLN A 43 9.05 -2.60 -7.18
C GLN A 43 8.23 -3.44 -6.17
N ASN A 44 7.46 -2.79 -5.29
CA ASN A 44 6.56 -3.48 -4.36
C ASN A 44 5.31 -4.07 -5.06
N THR A 45 4.86 -3.39 -6.11
CA THR A 45 3.75 -3.85 -6.95
C THR A 45 4.16 -5.09 -7.75
N GLU A 46 5.41 -5.17 -8.23
CA GLU A 46 5.97 -6.37 -8.90
C GLU A 46 6.06 -7.59 -7.98
N ALA A 47 6.35 -7.38 -6.69
CA ALA A 47 6.42 -8.47 -5.70
C ALA A 47 5.04 -9.03 -5.30
N SER A 48 3.95 -8.36 -5.68
CA SER A 48 2.60 -8.68 -5.24
C SER A 48 1.72 -9.27 -6.36
N LYS A 49 1.43 -10.59 -6.31
CA LYS A 49 0.42 -11.25 -7.18
C LYS A 49 -0.97 -10.57 -7.23
N ASN A 50 -1.31 -9.70 -6.27
CA ASN A 50 -2.60 -9.01 -6.11
C ASN A 50 -2.60 -7.62 -6.77
N HIS A 51 -1.51 -7.24 -7.44
CA HIS A 51 -1.40 -5.92 -8.08
C HIS A 51 -0.96 -6.00 -9.55
N LYS A 52 -1.08 -7.18 -10.17
CA LYS A 52 -0.73 -7.38 -11.60
C LYS A 52 -1.53 -6.46 -12.52
N THR A 53 -2.81 -6.23 -12.21
CA THR A 53 -3.68 -5.35 -12.99
C THR A 53 -3.27 -3.88 -12.86
N LEU A 54 -2.91 -3.45 -11.64
CA LEU A 54 -2.43 -2.10 -11.39
C LEU A 54 -1.09 -1.85 -12.07
N LEU A 55 -0.16 -2.82 -12.02
CA LEU A 55 1.13 -2.72 -12.71
C LEU A 55 0.96 -2.66 -14.23
N ALA A 56 0.09 -3.50 -14.80
CA ALA A 56 -0.21 -3.46 -16.22
C ALA A 56 -0.81 -2.10 -16.62
N ALA A 57 -1.66 -1.53 -15.77
CA ALA A 57 -2.24 -0.21 -16.00
C ALA A 57 -1.19 0.91 -15.94
N VAL A 58 -0.32 0.90 -14.93
CA VAL A 58 0.76 1.90 -14.77
C VAL A 58 1.76 1.83 -15.93
N LYS A 59 2.18 0.63 -16.34
CA LYS A 59 3.04 0.42 -17.51
C LYS A 59 2.38 0.85 -18.81
N ALA A 60 1.08 0.56 -18.99
CA ALA A 60 0.34 0.96 -20.18
C ALA A 60 0.17 2.49 -20.26
N ALA A 61 0.14 3.18 -19.13
CA ALA A 61 -0.08 4.62 -19.04
C ALA A 61 1.20 5.48 -18.97
N ASP A 62 2.40 4.89 -19.04
CA ASP A 62 3.70 5.56 -18.87
C ASP A 62 3.78 6.42 -17.59
N LEU A 63 3.11 5.98 -16.51
CA LEU A 63 3.06 6.72 -15.24
C LEU A 63 4.23 6.41 -14.29
N GLU A 64 5.17 5.57 -14.74
CA GLU A 64 6.38 5.24 -13.97
C GLU A 64 7.17 6.51 -13.64
N ASP A 65 7.32 7.44 -14.60
CA ASP A 65 8.03 8.70 -14.40
C ASP A 65 7.36 9.63 -13.37
N VAL A 66 6.01 9.65 -13.34
CA VAL A 66 5.25 10.47 -12.37
C VAL A 66 5.31 9.87 -10.97
N LEU A 67 5.36 8.55 -10.86
CA LEU A 67 5.53 7.86 -9.57
C LEU A 67 6.99 7.88 -9.08
N ASP A 68 7.94 8.07 -9.99
CA ASP A 68 9.37 8.24 -9.70
C ASP A 68 9.77 9.71 -9.46
N GLU A 69 8.90 10.69 -9.74
CA GLU A 69 9.11 12.07 -9.28
C GLU A 69 9.27 12.08 -7.75
N SER A 70 10.32 12.75 -7.26
CA SER A 70 10.70 12.75 -5.83
C SER A 70 9.82 13.68 -4.99
N GLY A 71 8.50 13.48 -5.03
CA GLY A 71 7.51 14.17 -4.22
C GLY A 71 6.77 13.20 -3.31
N PRO A 72 6.32 13.62 -2.11
CA PRO A 72 5.42 12.79 -1.34
C PRO A 72 4.09 12.69 -2.08
N PHE A 73 3.71 11.49 -2.51
CA PHE A 73 2.42 11.23 -3.14
C PHE A 73 1.50 10.46 -2.20
N THR A 74 0.21 10.71 -2.32
CA THR A 74 -0.83 9.86 -1.74
C THR A 74 -1.55 9.13 -2.85
N VAL A 75 -1.51 7.80 -2.83
CA VAL A 75 -2.14 6.96 -3.85
C VAL A 75 -3.32 6.21 -3.23
N PHE A 76 -4.50 6.41 -3.80
CA PHE A 76 -5.71 5.66 -3.44
C PHE A 76 -5.79 4.41 -4.32
N ALA A 77 -5.18 3.31 -3.89
CA ALA A 77 -5.08 2.08 -4.68
C ALA A 77 -6.34 1.21 -4.49
N PRO A 78 -7.11 0.91 -5.55
CA PRO A 78 -8.21 -0.02 -5.45
C PRO A 78 -7.72 -1.45 -5.19
N SER A 79 -8.39 -2.16 -4.30
CA SER A 79 -8.15 -3.59 -4.07
C SER A 79 -8.61 -4.46 -5.24
N ASP A 80 -8.14 -5.71 -5.34
CA ASP A 80 -8.64 -6.67 -6.34
C ASP A 80 -10.16 -6.85 -6.26
N VAL A 81 -10.74 -6.74 -5.06
CA VAL A 81 -12.19 -6.79 -4.83
C VAL A 81 -12.88 -5.58 -5.47
N ALA A 82 -12.26 -4.41 -5.45
CA ALA A 82 -12.75 -3.21 -6.12
C ALA A 82 -12.81 -3.40 -7.63
N PHE A 83 -11.77 -3.99 -8.23
CA PHE A 83 -11.75 -4.30 -9.66
C PHE A 83 -12.81 -5.35 -10.02
N GLY A 84 -13.07 -6.31 -9.13
CA GLY A 84 -14.14 -7.30 -9.31
C GLY A 84 -15.56 -6.73 -9.35
N LYS A 85 -15.79 -5.52 -8.82
CA LYS A 85 -17.08 -4.83 -8.88
C LYS A 85 -17.36 -4.18 -10.24
N ILE A 86 -16.32 -3.92 -11.03
CA ILE A 86 -16.47 -3.32 -12.36
C ILE A 86 -16.78 -4.42 -13.38
N PRO A 87 -17.70 -4.19 -14.33
CA PRO A 87 -17.87 -5.06 -15.47
C PRO A 87 -16.53 -5.30 -16.18
N LYS A 88 -16.22 -6.57 -16.46
CA LYS A 88 -14.97 -6.94 -17.14
C LYS A 88 -14.81 -6.25 -18.49
N ASP A 89 -15.91 -5.88 -19.13
CA ASP A 89 -15.91 -5.18 -20.42
C ASP A 89 -15.37 -3.76 -20.28
N THR A 90 -15.75 -3.03 -19.22
CA THR A 90 -15.20 -1.71 -18.90
C THR A 90 -13.72 -1.81 -18.56
N MET A 91 -13.32 -2.81 -17.77
CA MET A 91 -11.90 -3.03 -17.44
C MET A 91 -11.08 -3.35 -18.70
N LYS A 92 -11.60 -4.22 -19.58
CA LYS A 92 -10.94 -4.52 -20.84
C LYS A 92 -10.82 -3.28 -21.70
N ALA A 93 -11.88 -2.48 -21.83
CA ALA A 93 -11.87 -1.23 -22.56
C ALA A 93 -10.79 -0.28 -22.03
N LEU A 94 -10.68 -0.10 -20.70
CA LEU A 94 -9.65 0.75 -20.09
C LEU A 94 -8.22 0.26 -20.34
N LEU A 95 -8.03 -1.05 -20.55
CA LEU A 95 -6.73 -1.65 -20.85
C LEU A 95 -6.42 -1.70 -22.36
N LEU A 96 -7.34 -1.27 -23.22
CA LEU A 96 -7.06 -1.19 -24.65
C LEU A 96 -6.04 -0.08 -24.92
N PRO A 97 -5.09 -0.30 -25.84
CA PRO A 97 -4.05 0.68 -26.15
C PRO A 97 -4.62 2.00 -26.70
N GLU A 98 -5.80 1.95 -27.34
CA GLU A 98 -6.54 3.13 -27.80
C GLU A 98 -7.02 4.03 -26.65
N ASN A 99 -7.24 3.45 -25.46
CA ASN A 99 -7.72 4.15 -24.26
C ASN A 99 -6.58 4.49 -23.29
N LYS A 100 -5.33 4.50 -23.74
CA LYS A 100 -4.17 4.88 -22.92
C LYS A 100 -4.33 6.24 -22.24
N LYS A 101 -4.94 7.22 -22.93
CA LYS A 101 -5.25 8.54 -22.34
C LYS A 101 -6.26 8.45 -21.21
N GLU A 102 -7.27 7.61 -21.34
CA GLU A 102 -8.29 7.38 -20.31
C GLU A 102 -7.67 6.67 -19.11
N LEU A 103 -6.83 5.66 -19.36
CA LEU A 103 -6.12 4.94 -18.32
C LEU A 103 -5.19 5.85 -17.52
N HIS A 104 -4.46 6.73 -18.21
CA HIS A 104 -3.66 7.77 -17.57
C HIS A 104 -4.52 8.72 -16.73
N ALA A 105 -5.68 9.15 -17.24
CA ALA A 105 -6.61 10.00 -16.50
C ALA A 105 -7.15 9.29 -15.24
N VAL A 106 -7.52 8.01 -15.34
CA VAL A 106 -7.98 7.20 -14.20
C VAL A 106 -6.89 7.07 -13.15
N LEU A 107 -5.65 6.78 -13.55
CA LEU A 107 -4.56 6.58 -12.60
C LEU A 107 -4.16 7.90 -11.92
N THR A 108 -4.03 9.00 -12.67
CA THR A 108 -3.76 10.34 -12.10
C THR A 108 -4.91 10.86 -11.22
N TYR A 109 -6.13 10.35 -11.41
CA TYR A 109 -7.27 10.63 -10.52
C TYR A 109 -7.12 10.01 -9.14
N HIS A 110 -6.43 8.86 -9.04
CA HIS A 110 -6.19 8.18 -7.77
C HIS A 110 -4.94 8.70 -7.05
N ILE A 111 -4.22 9.66 -7.64
CA ILE A 111 -3.00 10.24 -7.09
C ILE A 111 -3.31 11.66 -6.63
N VAL A 112 -2.94 11.96 -5.40
CA VAL A 112 -2.96 13.31 -4.84
C VAL A 112 -1.55 13.70 -4.44
N ALA A 113 -1.13 14.90 -4.85
CA ALA A 113 0.16 15.45 -4.44
C ALA A 113 0.13 15.79 -2.93
N GLY A 114 1.15 15.35 -2.20
CA GLY A 114 1.29 15.55 -0.76
C GLY A 114 1.20 14.26 0.04
N ASN A 115 1.69 14.32 1.28
CA ASN A 115 1.57 13.23 2.25
C ASN A 115 0.27 13.38 3.05
N LEU A 116 -0.77 12.66 2.64
CA LEU A 116 -2.06 12.65 3.31
C LEU A 116 -2.22 11.36 4.09
N SER A 117 -1.68 11.32 5.31
CA SER A 117 -2.02 10.26 6.26
C SER A 117 -3.49 10.34 6.67
N ALA A 118 -4.07 9.24 7.16
CA ALA A 118 -5.43 9.20 7.68
C ALA A 118 -5.64 10.26 8.77
N SER A 119 -4.63 10.46 9.62
CA SER A 119 -4.61 11.54 10.62
C SER A 119 -4.71 12.93 9.99
N SER A 120 -4.00 13.17 8.89
CA SER A 120 -4.03 14.45 8.17
C SER A 120 -5.37 14.69 7.49
N ILE A 121 -5.96 13.64 6.90
CA ILE A 121 -7.30 13.66 6.32
C ILE A 121 -8.34 13.95 7.41
N LEU A 122 -8.28 13.27 8.55
CA LEU A 122 -9.15 13.50 9.71
C LEU A 122 -9.04 14.93 10.23
N LYS A 123 -7.83 15.47 10.41
CA LYS A 123 -7.61 16.86 10.82
C LYS A 123 -8.20 17.84 9.81
N ALA A 124 -8.03 17.59 8.51
CA ALA A 124 -8.63 18.41 7.46
C ALA A 124 -10.16 18.38 7.54
N MET A 125 -10.76 17.21 7.78
CA MET A 125 -12.20 17.07 7.96
C MET A 125 -12.70 17.81 9.21
N CYS A 126 -11.99 17.72 10.33
CA CYS A 126 -12.34 18.48 11.55
C CYS A 126 -12.35 19.98 11.29
N ARG A 127 -11.38 20.50 10.52
CA ARG A 127 -11.35 21.93 10.12
C ARG A 127 -12.46 22.27 9.14
N GLY A 128 -12.77 21.37 8.20
CA GLY A 128 -13.79 21.54 7.17
C GLY A 128 -15.21 21.11 7.58
N LYS A 129 -15.52 21.12 8.89
CA LYS A 129 -16.85 20.78 9.43
C LYS A 129 -17.37 19.40 8.97
N GLY A 130 -16.49 18.40 8.96
CA GLY A 130 -16.79 17.01 8.58
C GLY A 130 -16.48 16.67 7.12
N LYS A 131 -15.88 17.59 6.36
CA LYS A 131 -15.47 17.36 4.95
C LYS A 131 -14.04 17.83 4.72
N ALA A 132 -13.29 17.11 3.90
CA ALA A 132 -11.98 17.54 3.41
C ALA A 132 -11.93 17.37 1.89
N THR A 133 -11.42 18.38 1.19
CA THR A 133 -11.31 18.36 -0.27
C THR A 133 -9.84 18.33 -0.67
N PHE A 134 -9.51 17.49 -1.65
CA PHE A 134 -8.16 17.29 -2.16
C PHE A 134 -8.17 17.40 -3.67
N THR A 135 -7.17 18.07 -4.25
CA THR A 135 -7.01 18.14 -5.70
C THR A 135 -6.12 16.99 -6.15
N THR A 136 -6.63 16.18 -7.08
CA THR A 136 -5.87 15.09 -7.69
C THR A 136 -4.84 15.62 -8.69
N VAL A 137 -3.85 14.81 -9.06
CA VAL A 137 -2.87 15.17 -10.08
C VAL A 137 -3.55 15.42 -11.44
N GLN A 138 -4.66 14.74 -11.70
CA GLN A 138 -5.48 14.97 -12.89
C GLN A 138 -6.10 16.39 -12.91
N GLY A 139 -6.31 17.01 -11.75
CA GLY A 139 -6.86 18.36 -11.58
C GLY A 139 -8.28 18.41 -11.01
N ASP A 140 -8.98 17.27 -10.95
CA ASP A 140 -10.32 17.16 -10.35
C ASP A 140 -10.25 17.03 -8.82
N ILE A 141 -11.37 17.35 -8.14
CA ILE A 141 -11.46 17.36 -6.67
C ILE A 141 -12.06 16.07 -6.13
N LEU A 142 -11.38 15.48 -5.13
CA LEU A 142 -11.87 14.42 -4.27
C LEU A 142 -12.30 14.97 -2.92
N THR A 143 -13.49 14.59 -2.47
CA THR A 143 -14.02 14.97 -1.16
C THR A 143 -14.03 13.77 -0.22
N ALA A 144 -13.24 13.82 0.85
CA ALA A 144 -13.33 12.88 1.96
C ALA A 144 -14.40 13.32 2.96
N THR A 145 -15.21 12.35 3.39
CA THR A 145 -16.25 12.51 4.41
C THR A 145 -16.20 11.33 5.38
N MET A 146 -16.69 11.53 6.60
CA MET A 146 -16.82 10.46 7.60
C MET A 146 -18.20 9.81 7.52
N LYS A 147 -18.24 8.48 7.45
CA LYS A 147 -19.46 7.68 7.63
C LYS A 147 -19.25 6.70 8.77
N GLY A 148 -19.67 7.09 9.97
CA GLY A 148 -19.38 6.33 11.19
C GLY A 148 -17.89 6.41 11.53
N LEU A 149 -17.19 5.27 11.45
CA LEU A 149 -15.74 5.17 11.62
C LEU A 149 -14.97 5.14 10.30
N ASP A 150 -15.67 4.98 9.18
CA ASP A 150 -15.06 4.82 7.85
C ASP A 150 -14.89 6.17 7.15
N ILE A 151 -13.78 6.34 6.43
CA ILE A 151 -13.54 7.47 5.53
C ILE A 151 -14.08 7.10 4.14
N ILE A 152 -15.00 7.93 3.63
CA ILE A 152 -15.60 7.80 2.31
C ILE A 152 -15.08 8.92 1.42
N LEU A 153 -14.42 8.55 0.33
CA LEU A 153 -14.02 9.43 -0.74
C LEU A 153 -15.18 9.55 -1.73
N THR A 154 -15.58 10.77 -2.05
CA THR A 154 -16.61 11.08 -3.04
C THR A 154 -16.00 11.96 -4.11
N ASP A 155 -16.20 11.58 -5.36
CA ASP A 155 -15.70 12.32 -6.51
C ASP A 155 -16.68 13.45 -6.91
N ASN A 156 -16.33 14.24 -7.92
CA ASN A 156 -17.19 15.33 -8.41
C ASN A 156 -18.42 14.84 -9.21
N THR A 157 -18.54 13.53 -9.44
CA THR A 157 -19.54 12.87 -10.28
C THR A 157 -20.56 12.08 -9.44
N GLY A 158 -20.30 11.93 -8.14
CA GLY A 158 -21.11 11.18 -7.18
C GLY A 158 -20.62 9.76 -6.91
N ASN A 159 -19.52 9.32 -7.53
CA ASN A 159 -18.91 8.02 -7.23
C ASN A 159 -18.28 8.06 -5.83
N THR A 160 -18.51 6.99 -5.07
CA THR A 160 -17.99 6.86 -3.71
C THR A 160 -17.07 5.65 -3.59
N ALA A 161 -15.94 5.82 -2.90
CA ALA A 161 -15.04 4.74 -2.54
C ALA A 161 -14.72 4.80 -1.05
N LYS A 162 -14.75 3.64 -0.38
CA LYS A 162 -14.40 3.54 1.03
C LYS A 162 -12.94 3.16 1.18
N ILE A 163 -12.23 3.84 2.08
CA ILE A 163 -10.89 3.43 2.51
C ILE A 163 -11.02 2.21 3.43
N THR A 164 -10.52 1.05 3.01
CA THR A 164 -10.54 -0.20 3.79
C THR A 164 -9.26 -0.41 4.59
N GLN A 165 -8.14 0.11 4.08
CA GLN A 165 -6.86 0.09 4.77
C GLN A 165 -6.19 1.42 4.51
N ALA A 166 -5.84 2.12 5.58
CA ALA A 166 -5.21 3.43 5.51
C ALA A 166 -3.74 3.36 5.97
N ASP A 167 -2.96 4.37 5.61
CA ASP A 167 -1.60 4.60 6.10
C ASP A 167 -0.57 3.49 5.75
N ALA A 168 -0.66 2.92 4.54
CA ALA A 168 0.40 2.06 4.04
C ALA A 168 1.58 2.92 3.54
N ASN A 169 2.55 3.17 4.42
CA ASN A 169 3.71 4.00 4.14
C ASN A 169 4.62 3.37 3.06
N GLN A 170 5.03 4.18 2.09
CA GLN A 170 6.01 3.86 1.05
C GLN A 170 7.16 4.87 1.13
N CYS A 171 8.30 4.57 0.51
CA CYS A 171 9.46 5.47 0.50
C CYS A 171 9.17 6.85 -0.13
N ASN A 172 8.22 6.93 -1.05
CA ASN A 172 7.81 8.14 -1.78
C ASN A 172 6.39 8.61 -1.43
N GLY A 173 5.77 8.10 -0.36
CA GLY A 173 4.37 8.46 -0.10
C GLY A 173 3.57 7.59 0.86
N VAL A 174 2.26 7.69 0.73
CA VAL A 174 1.27 6.89 1.49
C VAL A 174 0.28 6.27 0.52
N ILE A 175 0.03 4.98 0.68
CA ILE A 175 -1.03 4.26 -0.03
C ILE A 175 -2.22 4.09 0.90
N HIS A 176 -3.41 4.37 0.38
CA HIS A 176 -4.69 4.01 0.99
C HIS A 176 -5.40 3.02 0.09
N VAL A 177 -5.77 1.87 0.62
CA VAL A 177 -6.52 0.86 -0.11
C VAL A 177 -7.99 1.22 -0.10
N ILE A 178 -8.60 1.24 -1.27
CA ILE A 178 -10.03 1.52 -1.44
C ILE A 178 -10.80 0.30 -1.97
N ASP A 179 -12.09 0.25 -1.66
CA ASP A 179 -12.98 -0.86 -2.00
C ASP A 179 -13.66 -0.73 -3.37
N SER A 180 -13.52 0.41 -4.03
CA SER A 180 -14.20 0.75 -5.30
C SER A 180 -13.28 1.61 -6.16
N VAL A 181 -13.30 1.41 -7.48
CA VAL A 181 -12.50 2.22 -8.42
C VAL A 181 -13.29 3.49 -8.76
N ILE A 182 -12.62 4.64 -8.70
CA ILE A 182 -13.23 5.92 -9.06
C ILE A 182 -12.91 6.24 -10.52
N LEU A 183 -13.94 6.34 -11.35
CA LEU A 183 -13.79 6.63 -12.78
C LEU A 183 -14.16 8.09 -13.05
N PRO A 184 -13.26 8.92 -13.61
CA PRO A 184 -13.58 10.30 -13.94
C PRO A 184 -14.63 10.35 -15.05
N LYS A 185 -15.64 11.23 -14.90
CA LYS A 185 -16.76 11.39 -15.87
C LYS A 185 -16.35 12.04 -17.20
N ARG A 186 -15.16 12.65 -17.29
CA ARG A 186 -14.63 13.11 -18.58
C ARG A 186 -14.12 11.91 -19.37
N MET A 187 -15.06 11.16 -19.93
CA MET A 187 -14.89 10.18 -21.00
C MET A 187 -15.76 10.64 -22.17
#